data_AF-A0A7X6Z1I9-F1
#
_entry.id   AF-A0A7X6Z1I9-F1
#
_cell.length_a   1.000
_cell.length_b   1.000
_cell.length_c   1.000
_cell.angle_alpha   90.00
_cell.angle_beta   90.00
_cell.angle_gamma   90.00
#
_symmetry.space_group_name_H-M   'P 1'
#
loop_
_entity.id
_entity.type
_entity.pdbx_description
1 polymer ?
#
loop_
_entity_poly.entity_id
_entity_poly.type
_entity_poly.pdbx_seq_one_letter_code
_entity_poly.pdbx_strand_id
1 'polypeptide(L)'
;NLALDAEFKGAMAVVLNSPTKNDILTGVRETIDIPVIITVVSIHDDFEARINAGATIFNVSGAKDTPAIVAKIRALYPDFPIIATGGKTEESIIETIEAGANAITFTPPSNTEIMKALMEKYREELY
;
A
#
# COMPACT_ATOMS: atom_id res chain seq x y z
N ASN A 1 16.52 16.59 -6.85
CA ASN A 1 16.21 15.13 -6.85
C ASN A 1 15.72 14.77 -5.44
N LEU A 2 14.40 14.73 -5.22
CA LEU A 2 13.81 14.62 -3.87
C LEU A 2 14.13 13.28 -3.18
N ALA A 3 14.24 12.20 -3.96
CA ALA A 3 14.56 10.88 -3.44
C ALA A 3 15.99 10.82 -2.85
N LEU A 4 16.96 11.41 -3.54
CA LEU A 4 18.34 11.51 -3.06
C LEU A 4 18.47 12.34 -1.78
N ASP A 5 17.72 13.45 -1.69
CA ASP A 5 17.66 14.25 -0.47
C ASP A 5 17.03 13.47 0.70
N ALA A 6 16.02 12.64 0.44
CA ALA A 6 15.44 11.75 1.44
C ALA A 6 16.45 10.72 1.95
N GLU A 7 17.22 10.10 1.05
CA GLU A 7 18.28 9.16 1.41
C GLU A 7 19.37 9.82 2.27
N PHE A 8 19.87 11.00 1.88
CA PHE A 8 20.85 11.74 2.70
C PHE A 8 20.33 12.14 4.09
N LYS A 9 19.01 12.23 4.26
CA LYS A 9 18.36 12.50 5.56
C LYS A 9 18.10 11.22 6.38
N GLY A 10 18.55 10.06 5.91
CA GLY A 10 18.42 8.79 6.61
C GLY A 10 17.08 8.09 6.41
N ALA A 11 16.34 8.39 5.33
CA ALA A 11 15.17 7.61 4.96
C ALA A 11 15.57 6.15 4.66
N MET A 12 14.76 5.19 5.12
CA MET A 12 15.00 3.77 4.85
C MET A 12 14.42 3.30 3.51
N ALA A 13 13.48 4.06 2.94
CA ALA A 13 12.84 3.78 1.66
C ALA A 13 12.15 5.04 1.15
N VAL A 14 11.82 5.06 -0.14
CA VAL A 14 10.95 6.08 -0.74
C VAL A 14 9.69 5.43 -1.32
N VAL A 15 8.55 6.09 -1.18
CA VAL A 15 7.28 5.64 -1.76
C VAL A 15 6.91 6.54 -2.93
N LEU A 16 6.66 5.93 -4.08
CA LEU A 16 6.18 6.60 -5.29
C LEU A 16 4.69 6.29 -5.49
N ASN A 17 3.95 7.32 -5.90
CA ASN A 17 2.52 7.22 -6.16
C ASN A 17 2.25 6.43 -7.45
N SER A 18 1.05 5.87 -7.57
CA SER A 18 0.65 5.03 -8.71
C SER A 18 0.82 5.67 -10.09
N PRO A 19 0.54 6.98 -10.30
CA PRO A 19 0.72 7.63 -11.59
C PRO A 19 2.19 7.79 -12.04
N THR A 20 3.15 7.48 -11.16
CA THR A 20 4.58 7.54 -11.51
C THR A 20 4.84 6.58 -12.67
N LYS A 21 5.47 7.06 -13.74
CA LYS A 21 5.81 6.25 -14.91
C LYS A 21 7.07 5.42 -14.66
N ASN A 22 7.27 4.38 -15.47
CA ASN A 22 8.40 3.46 -15.31
C ASN A 22 9.75 4.11 -15.59
N ASP A 23 9.82 5.05 -16.54
CA ASP A 23 11.04 5.85 -16.80
C ASP A 23 11.46 6.67 -15.57
N ILE A 24 10.50 7.28 -14.87
CA ILE A 24 10.76 8.01 -13.63
C ILE A 24 11.19 7.05 -12.51
N LEU A 25 10.50 5.92 -12.36
CA LEU A 25 10.86 4.89 -11.38
C LEU A 25 12.30 4.38 -11.60
N THR A 26 12.68 4.10 -12.85
CA THR A 26 14.05 3.72 -13.22
C THR A 26 15.05 4.80 -12.87
N GLY A 27 14.77 6.07 -13.22
CA GLY A 27 15.65 7.18 -12.86
C GLY A 27 15.83 7.35 -11.33
N VAL A 28 14.77 7.12 -10.55
CA VAL A 28 14.86 7.11 -9.07
C VAL A 28 15.72 5.95 -8.60
N ARG A 29 15.49 4.74 -9.10
CA ARG A 29 16.24 3.54 -8.72
C ARG A 29 17.73 3.67 -9.06
N GLU A 30 18.07 4.28 -10.19
CA GLU A 30 19.47 4.53 -10.59
C GLU A 30 20.15 5.62 -9.73
N THR A 31 19.36 6.45 -9.03
CA THR A 31 19.87 7.55 -8.22
C THR A 31 20.16 7.15 -6.76
N ILE A 32 19.33 6.27 -6.17
CA ILE A 32 19.37 5.97 -4.73
C ILE A 32 19.60 4.48 -4.47
N ASP A 33 20.21 4.16 -3.32
CA ASP A 33 20.50 2.77 -2.92
C ASP A 33 19.43 2.16 -2.00
N ILE A 34 18.59 3.00 -1.39
CA ILE A 34 17.47 2.55 -0.55
C ILE A 34 16.29 1.99 -1.37
N PRO A 35 15.49 1.07 -0.79
CA PRO A 35 14.28 0.52 -1.42
C PRO A 35 13.35 1.58 -2.04
N VAL A 36 12.85 1.27 -3.24
CA VAL A 36 11.85 2.08 -3.95
C VAL A 36 10.53 1.31 -3.96
N ILE A 37 9.55 1.88 -3.24
CA ILE A 37 8.21 1.32 -3.10
C ILE A 37 7.31 1.98 -4.14
N ILE A 38 6.66 1.21 -5.01
CA ILE A 38 5.69 1.75 -5.98
C ILE A 38 4.27 1.39 -5.58
N THR A 39 3.38 2.38 -5.65
CA THR A 39 1.96 2.17 -5.35
C THR A 39 1.24 1.55 -6.55
N VAL A 40 0.48 0.48 -6.29
CA VAL A 40 -0.35 -0.24 -7.26
C VAL A 40 -1.80 -0.12 -6.81
N VAL A 41 -2.71 0.19 -7.74
CA VAL A 41 -4.13 0.45 -7.40
C VAL A 41 -5.09 -0.40 -8.22
N SER A 42 -4.60 -1.11 -9.24
CA SER A 42 -5.45 -1.93 -10.11
C SER A 42 -4.89 -3.33 -10.29
N ILE A 43 -5.80 -4.30 -10.43
CA ILE A 43 -5.48 -5.66 -10.84
C ILE A 43 -4.91 -5.72 -12.26
N HIS A 44 -5.12 -4.66 -13.06
CA HIS A 44 -4.64 -4.54 -14.43
C HIS A 44 -3.31 -3.78 -14.55
N ASP A 45 -2.73 -3.33 -13.43
CA ASP A 45 -1.39 -2.73 -13.46
C ASP A 45 -0.36 -3.77 -13.96
N ASP A 46 0.61 -3.30 -14.75
CA ASP A 46 1.69 -4.12 -15.27
C ASP A 46 2.77 -4.33 -14.19
N PHE A 47 2.55 -5.34 -13.34
CA PHE A 47 3.43 -5.65 -12.22
C PHE A 47 4.85 -5.98 -12.69
N GLU A 48 5.00 -6.72 -13.80
CA GLU A 48 6.30 -7.10 -14.34
C GLU A 48 7.10 -5.86 -14.74
N ALA A 49 6.45 -4.94 -15.47
CA ALA A 49 7.10 -3.71 -15.89
C ALA A 49 7.48 -2.82 -14.69
N ARG A 50 6.71 -2.84 -13.59
CA ARG A 50 7.09 -2.13 -12.35
C ARG A 50 8.34 -2.74 -11.69
N ILE A 51 8.41 -4.07 -11.61
CA ILE A 51 9.57 -4.79 -11.06
C ILE A 51 10.81 -4.50 -11.91
N ASN A 52 10.69 -4.65 -13.23
CA ASN A 52 11.78 -4.39 -14.18
C ASN A 52 12.24 -2.93 -14.16
N ALA A 53 11.35 -2.00 -13.85
CA ALA A 53 11.70 -0.58 -13.70
C ALA A 53 12.44 -0.26 -12.39
N GLY A 54 12.54 -1.21 -11.44
CA GLY A 54 13.35 -1.06 -10.24
C GLY A 54 12.55 -0.98 -8.93
N ALA A 55 11.24 -1.26 -8.95
CA ALA A 55 10.48 -1.39 -7.70
C ALA A 55 10.98 -2.60 -6.88
N THR A 56 11.13 -2.41 -5.58
CA THR A 56 11.56 -3.46 -4.65
C THR A 56 10.45 -3.93 -3.71
N ILE A 57 9.38 -3.13 -3.57
CA ILE A 57 8.19 -3.42 -2.77
C ILE A 57 6.96 -2.84 -3.48
N PHE A 58 5.84 -3.56 -3.46
CA PHE A 58 4.55 -3.00 -3.84
C PHE A 58 3.81 -2.43 -2.64
N ASN A 59 3.26 -1.23 -2.80
CA ASN A 59 2.26 -0.66 -1.90
C ASN A 59 0.87 -0.77 -2.58
N VAL A 60 0.05 -1.74 -2.19
CA VAL A 60 -1.25 -1.98 -2.82
C VAL A 60 -2.34 -1.16 -2.12
N SER A 61 -2.99 -0.29 -2.88
CA SER A 61 -4.04 0.62 -2.41
C SER A 61 -5.25 0.61 -3.35
N GLY A 62 -5.88 -0.55 -3.51
CA GLY A 62 -7.01 -0.77 -4.42
C GLY A 62 -8.39 -0.59 -3.78
N ALA A 63 -8.49 0.08 -2.63
CA ALA A 63 -9.71 0.16 -1.82
C ALA A 63 -10.27 -1.25 -1.53
N LYS A 64 -11.55 -1.51 -1.86
CA LYS A 64 -12.19 -2.82 -1.67
C LYS A 64 -11.54 -3.95 -2.48
N ASP A 65 -10.82 -3.61 -3.55
CA ASP A 65 -10.20 -4.60 -4.44
C ASP A 65 -8.77 -4.95 -3.97
N THR A 66 -8.30 -4.37 -2.86
CA THR A 66 -6.95 -4.61 -2.33
C THR A 66 -6.64 -6.10 -2.13
N PRO A 67 -7.49 -6.91 -1.46
CA PRO A 67 -7.21 -8.34 -1.30
C PRO A 67 -7.06 -9.07 -2.63
N ALA A 68 -7.91 -8.77 -3.62
CA ALA A 68 -7.85 -9.40 -4.95
C ALA A 68 -6.56 -9.04 -5.71
N ILE A 69 -6.09 -7.79 -5.59
CA ILE A 69 -4.82 -7.37 -6.21
C ILE A 69 -3.64 -8.08 -5.53
N VAL A 70 -3.63 -8.13 -4.18
CA VAL A 70 -2.59 -8.82 -3.42
C VAL A 70 -2.51 -10.29 -3.80
N ALA A 71 -3.65 -10.99 -3.85
CA ALA A 71 -3.72 -12.40 -4.23
C ALA A 71 -3.17 -12.64 -5.65
N LYS A 72 -3.49 -11.76 -6.61
CA LYS A 72 -2.95 -11.85 -7.97
C LYS A 72 -1.44 -11.65 -8.00
N ILE A 73 -0.92 -10.63 -7.29
CA ILE A 73 0.53 -10.39 -7.21
C ILE A 73 1.22 -11.60 -6.59
N ARG A 74 0.69 -12.14 -5.48
CA ARG A 74 1.27 -13.29 -4.78
C ARG A 74 1.26 -14.56 -5.65
N ALA A 75 0.23 -14.76 -6.47
CA ALA A 75 0.19 -15.88 -7.42
C ALA A 75 1.25 -15.77 -8.54
N LEU A 76 1.55 -14.56 -9.00
CA LEU A 76 2.53 -14.31 -10.06
C LEU A 76 3.97 -14.20 -9.54
N TYR A 77 4.15 -13.61 -8.36
CA TYR A 77 5.43 -13.33 -7.73
C TYR A 77 5.40 -13.75 -6.25
N PRO A 78 5.54 -15.06 -5.96
CA PRO A 78 5.34 -15.63 -4.63
C PRO A 78 6.17 -14.98 -3.51
N ASP A 79 7.36 -14.47 -3.83
CA ASP A 79 8.29 -13.91 -2.84
C ASP A 79 8.42 -12.38 -2.90
N PHE A 80 7.70 -11.70 -3.82
CA PHE A 80 7.85 -10.25 -3.95
C PHE A 80 7.21 -9.54 -2.74
N PRO A 81 7.87 -8.54 -2.12
CA PRO A 81 7.34 -7.88 -0.93
C PRO A 81 6.10 -7.04 -1.22
N ILE A 82 5.06 -7.18 -0.38
CA ILE A 82 3.79 -6.47 -0.51
C ILE A 82 3.41 -5.81 0.83
N ILE A 83 3.28 -4.49 0.80
CA ILE A 83 2.56 -3.69 1.79
C ILE A 83 1.18 -3.41 1.19
N ALA A 84 0.10 -3.55 1.95
CA ALA A 84 -1.25 -3.36 1.42
C ALA A 84 -2.18 -2.65 2.40
N THR A 85 -3.11 -1.84 1.90
CA THR A 85 -4.12 -1.20 2.74
C THR A 85 -5.11 -2.22 3.27
N GLY A 86 -5.31 -2.27 4.58
CA GLY A 86 -6.22 -3.23 5.23
C GLY A 86 -7.69 -2.79 5.24
N GLY A 87 -8.04 -1.64 4.67
CA GLY A 87 -9.41 -1.11 4.72
C GLY A 87 -9.79 -0.55 6.10
N LYS A 88 -11.11 -0.49 6.38
CA LYS A 88 -11.67 0.11 7.62
C LYS A 88 -12.17 -0.92 8.63
N THR A 89 -12.26 -2.19 8.27
CA THR A 89 -12.81 -3.25 9.12
C THR A 89 -11.75 -4.29 9.44
N GLU A 90 -11.91 -4.99 10.55
CA GLU A 90 -11.05 -6.12 10.91
C GLU A 90 -11.13 -7.24 9.85
N GLU A 91 -12.33 -7.50 9.31
CA GLU A 91 -12.54 -8.45 8.23
C GLU A 91 -11.71 -8.09 6.98
N SER A 92 -11.69 -6.82 6.55
CA SER A 92 -10.89 -6.42 5.39
C SER A 92 -9.39 -6.50 5.65
N ILE A 93 -8.96 -6.29 6.90
CA ILE A 93 -7.55 -6.46 7.31
C ILE A 93 -7.16 -7.93 7.20
N ILE A 94 -7.97 -8.83 7.78
CA ILE A 94 -7.72 -10.28 7.77
C ILE A 94 -7.72 -10.80 6.34
N GLU A 95 -8.69 -10.43 5.51
CA GLU A 95 -8.77 -10.83 4.11
C GLU A 95 -7.50 -10.42 3.33
N THR A 96 -6.98 -9.22 3.60
CA THR A 96 -5.75 -8.73 2.96
C THR A 96 -4.50 -9.49 3.42
N ILE A 97 -4.44 -9.91 4.70
CA ILE A 97 -3.36 -10.75 5.24
C ILE A 97 -3.42 -12.14 4.59
N GLU A 98 -4.60 -12.75 4.54
CA GLU A 98 -4.82 -14.08 3.96
C GLU A 98 -4.54 -14.11 2.46
N ALA A 99 -4.81 -13.01 1.74
CA ALA A 99 -4.42 -12.84 0.34
C ALA A 99 -2.89 -12.86 0.13
N GLY A 100 -2.11 -12.66 1.19
CA GLY A 100 -0.66 -12.78 1.20
C GLY A 100 0.09 -11.47 1.33
N ALA A 101 -0.49 -10.42 1.92
CA ALA A 101 0.26 -9.20 2.24
C ALA A 101 1.31 -9.48 3.33
N ASN A 102 2.52 -8.90 3.19
CA ASN A 102 3.56 -9.01 4.22
C ASN A 102 3.37 -7.99 5.36
N ALA A 103 2.74 -6.86 5.05
CA ALA A 103 2.41 -5.82 6.01
C ALA A 103 1.10 -5.12 5.64
N ILE A 104 0.37 -4.68 6.65
CA ILE A 104 -0.88 -3.92 6.49
C ILE A 104 -0.64 -2.46 6.84
N THR A 105 -1.08 -1.57 5.95
CA THR A 105 -1.28 -0.16 6.29
C THR A 105 -2.74 0.06 6.70
N PHE A 106 -2.92 0.68 7.85
CA PHE A 106 -4.22 1.00 8.40
C PHE A 106 -4.25 2.48 8.77
N THR A 107 -5.31 3.16 8.38
CA THR A 107 -5.58 4.53 8.83
C THR A 107 -6.59 4.44 9.98
N PRO A 108 -6.20 4.82 11.20
CA PRO A 108 -7.11 4.86 12.33
C PRO A 108 -8.35 5.73 12.03
N PRO A 109 -9.51 5.41 12.62
CA PRO A 109 -10.68 6.25 12.49
C PRO A 109 -10.37 7.66 13.02
N SER A 110 -10.91 8.66 12.34
CA SER A 110 -10.84 10.05 12.77
C SER A 110 -11.62 10.27 14.07
N ASN A 111 -11.29 11.34 14.81
CA ASN A 111 -12.04 11.74 16.01
C ASN A 111 -13.53 11.91 15.71
N THR A 112 -13.88 12.41 14.52
CA THR A 112 -15.27 12.57 14.08
C THR A 112 -15.98 11.23 13.91
N GLU A 113 -15.32 10.23 13.32
CA GLU A 113 -15.86 8.87 13.18
C GLU A 113 -16.04 8.19 14.54
N ILE A 114 -15.07 8.35 15.46
CA ILE A 114 -15.16 7.82 16.83
C ILE A 114 -16.34 8.45 17.58
N MET A 115 -16.49 9.77 17.52
CA MET A 115 -17.57 10.47 18.23
C MET A 115 -18.95 10.10 17.65
N LYS A 116 -19.05 9.93 16.33
CA LYS A 116 -20.27 9.45 15.69
C LYS A 116 -20.68 8.08 16.23
N ALA A 117 -19.74 7.12 16.25
CA ALA A 117 -20.01 5.77 16.76
C ALA A 117 -20.45 5.77 18.24
N LEU A 118 -19.85 6.62 19.07
CA LEU A 118 -20.25 6.79 20.47
C LEU A 118 -21.71 7.28 20.61
N MET A 119 -22.10 8.26 19.79
CA MET A 119 -23.46 8.82 19.80
C MET A 119 -24.52 7.88 19.23
N GLU A 120 -24.13 6.97 18.33
CA GLU A 120 -24.99 5.89 17.86
C GLU A 120 -25.23 4.89 18.98
N LYS A 121 -24.18 4.46 19.68
CA LYS A 121 -24.29 3.56 20.84
C LYS A 121 -25.19 4.12 21.95
N TYR A 122 -25.05 5.40 22.30
CA TYR A 122 -25.94 6.02 23.29
C TYR A 122 -27.41 6.06 22.86
N ARG A 123 -27.68 6.15 21.55
CA ARG A 123 -29.05 6.13 21.04
C ARG A 123 -29.68 4.75 21.14
N GLU A 124 -28.89 3.70 20.90
CA GLU A 124 -29.33 2.31 21.05
C GLU A 124 -29.55 1.91 22.51
N GLU A 125 -28.84 2.52 23.47
CA GLU A 125 -29.05 2.28 24.91
C GLU A 125 -30.28 3.02 25.49
N LEU A 126 -30.79 4.04 24.80
CA LEU A 126 -31.94 4.85 25.23
C LEU A 126 -33.30 4.35 24.72
N TYR A 127 -33.33 3.36 23.83
CA TYR A 127 -34.52 2.75 23.24
C TYR A 127 -34.46 1.22 23.31
#